data_AF-A0A8B6CRY4-F1
#
_entry.id   AF-A0A8B6CRY4-F1
#
_cell.length_a   1.000
_cell.length_b   1.000
_cell.length_c   1.000
_cell.angle_alpha   90.00
_cell.angle_beta   90.00
_cell.angle_gamma   90.00
#
_symmetry.space_group_name_H-M   'P 1'
#
loop_
_entity.id
_entity.type
_entity.pdbx_description
1 polymer ?
#
loop_
_entity_poly.entity_id
_entity_poly.type
_entity_poly.pdbx_seq_one_letter_code
_entity_poly.pdbx_strand_id
1 'polypeptide(L)'
;MEKECWICTEKFDTTKQLKSHLASSVHSKMEVGCPFCLDRPTKYKRVWELKDHCNRFHKPAMQDMRPDVLSEGNAYYLAVHPACYRKVIRPTAFYSPSARDLKKAMQAWLKKSKDTYRTPEE
;
A
#
# COMPACT_ATOMS: atom_id res chain seq x y z
N MET A 1 -17.59 16.61 -2.63
CA MET A 1 -16.45 16.34 -1.73
C MET A 1 -15.57 17.57 -1.72
N GLU A 2 -15.48 18.24 -0.59
CA GLU A 2 -14.54 19.34 -0.41
C GLU A 2 -13.12 18.80 -0.54
N LYS A 3 -12.33 19.41 -1.42
CA LYS A 3 -10.95 19.00 -1.72
C LYS A 3 -10.01 19.81 -0.83
N GLU A 4 -10.21 19.64 0.46
CA GLU A 4 -9.52 20.37 1.50
C GLU A 4 -8.64 19.42 2.31
N CYS A 5 -7.45 19.89 2.68
CA CYS A 5 -6.63 19.17 3.63
C CYS A 5 -7.21 19.30 5.05
N TRP A 6 -7.66 18.20 5.64
CA TRP A 6 -8.16 18.19 7.03
C TRP A 6 -7.08 18.38 8.11
N ILE A 7 -5.82 18.62 7.72
CA ILE A 7 -4.68 18.84 8.63
C ILE A 7 -4.29 20.32 8.65
N CYS A 8 -4.21 20.97 7.48
CA CYS A 8 -3.81 22.37 7.35
C CYS A 8 -4.88 23.29 6.73
N THR A 9 -6.07 22.77 6.43
CA THR A 9 -7.22 23.49 5.83
C THR A 9 -6.97 24.10 4.44
N GLU A 10 -5.85 23.75 3.81
CA GLU A 10 -5.52 24.19 2.46
C GLU A 10 -6.48 23.57 1.43
N LYS A 11 -6.94 24.38 0.47
CA LYS A 11 -7.92 24.01 -0.55
C LYS A 11 -7.22 23.67 -1.87
N PHE A 12 -7.77 22.69 -2.59
CA PHE A 12 -7.24 22.22 -3.86
C PHE A 12 -8.33 22.13 -4.93
N ASP A 13 -7.96 22.35 -6.19
CA ASP A 13 -8.92 22.26 -7.30
C ASP A 13 -9.28 20.80 -7.64
N THR A 14 -8.34 19.88 -7.41
CA THR A 14 -8.44 18.47 -7.79
C THR A 14 -8.06 17.51 -6.67
N THR A 15 -8.69 16.32 -6.65
CA THR A 15 -8.35 15.24 -5.72
C THR A 15 -6.89 14.79 -5.89
N LYS A 16 -6.35 14.90 -7.11
CA LYS A 16 -4.95 14.61 -7.41
C LYS A 16 -4.00 15.56 -6.68
N GLN A 17 -4.30 16.85 -6.67
CA GLN A 17 -3.50 17.84 -5.91
C GLN A 17 -3.58 17.58 -4.41
N LEU A 18 -4.78 17.38 -3.85
CA LEU A 18 -4.94 17.02 -2.42
C LEU A 18 -4.16 15.74 -2.07
N LYS A 19 -4.26 14.70 -2.90
CA LYS A 19 -3.48 13.48 -2.75
C LYS A 19 -1.98 13.75 -2.81
N SER A 20 -1.55 14.68 -3.66
CA SER A 20 -0.14 15.05 -3.78
C SER A 20 0.39 15.75 -2.55
N HIS A 21 -0.39 16.71 -2.06
CA HIS A 21 -0.15 17.39 -0.80
C HIS A 21 0.02 16.42 0.36
N LEU A 22 -0.93 15.49 0.52
CA LEU A 22 -0.92 14.51 1.61
C LEU A 22 0.20 13.47 1.49
N ALA A 23 0.73 13.22 0.29
CA ALA A 23 1.88 12.33 0.07
C ALA A 23 3.23 13.06 0.19
N SER A 24 3.24 14.40 0.21
CA SER A 24 4.44 15.21 0.35
C SER A 24 5.02 15.13 1.76
N SER A 25 6.24 15.67 1.93
CA SER A 25 6.88 15.80 3.25
C SER A 25 6.07 16.63 4.25
N VAL A 26 5.12 17.46 3.78
CA VAL A 26 4.28 18.29 4.65
C VAL A 26 3.44 17.44 5.60
N HIS A 27 2.94 16.30 5.15
CA HIS A 27 2.03 15.45 5.92
C HIS A 27 2.40 13.97 5.94
N SER A 28 2.94 13.43 4.84
CA SER A 28 3.29 12.00 4.69
C SER A 28 2.17 11.05 5.13
N LYS A 29 0.90 11.38 4.81
CA LYS A 29 -0.29 10.59 5.21
C LYS A 29 -0.82 9.64 4.15
N MET A 30 -0.25 9.66 2.95
CA MET A 30 -0.62 8.76 1.84
C MET A 30 0.41 7.66 1.56
N GLU A 31 1.27 7.35 2.53
CA GLU A 31 2.30 6.32 2.39
C GLU A 31 1.72 4.89 2.42
N VAL A 32 2.30 4.01 1.60
CA VAL A 32 1.95 2.59 1.50
C VAL A 32 3.18 1.71 1.66
N GLY A 33 3.06 0.60 2.37
CA GLY A 33 4.15 -0.35 2.60
C GLY A 33 4.23 -1.44 1.54
N CYS A 34 5.43 -1.95 1.28
CA CYS A 34 5.61 -3.16 0.48
C CYS A 34 5.24 -4.41 1.28
N PRO A 35 4.30 -5.26 0.81
CA PRO A 35 3.91 -6.49 1.49
C PRO A 35 4.91 -7.63 1.27
N PHE A 36 6.08 -7.37 0.70
CA PHE A 36 7.11 -8.38 0.41
C PHE A 36 8.45 -8.08 1.07
N CYS A 37 8.74 -6.81 1.40
CA CYS A 37 9.97 -6.42 2.11
C CYS A 37 9.83 -6.68 3.63
N LEU A 38 10.11 -7.92 4.05
CA LEU A 38 10.08 -8.34 5.46
C LEU A 38 11.20 -7.72 6.27
N ASP A 39 12.43 -7.95 5.84
CA ASP A 39 13.62 -7.67 6.65
C ASP A 39 13.91 -6.17 6.72
N ARG A 40 13.46 -5.42 5.71
CA ARG A 40 13.64 -3.98 5.63
C ARG A 40 12.37 -3.33 5.09
N PRO A 41 11.37 -3.03 5.95
CA PRO A 41 10.10 -2.48 5.50
C PRO A 41 10.27 -1.17 4.72
N THR A 42 9.94 -1.22 3.44
CA THR A 42 9.97 -0.04 2.56
C THR A 42 8.59 0.58 2.46
N LYS A 43 8.57 1.91 2.42
CA LYS A 43 7.36 2.73 2.27
C LYS A 43 7.49 3.59 1.03
N TYR A 44 6.35 3.81 0.38
CA TYR A 44 6.26 4.58 -0.85
C TYR A 44 5.17 5.63 -0.72
N LYS A 45 5.42 6.82 -1.27
CA LYS A 45 4.46 7.94 -1.25
C LYS A 45 3.35 7.71 -2.27
N ARG A 46 3.62 6.92 -3.31
CA ARG A 46 2.71 6.60 -4.41
C ARG A 46 2.63 5.10 -4.65
N VAL A 47 1.46 4.69 -5.13
CA VAL A 47 1.18 3.28 -5.48
C VAL A 47 2.00 2.83 -6.69
N TRP A 48 2.26 3.72 -7.65
CA TRP A 48 3.09 3.37 -8.81
C TRP A 48 4.56 3.13 -8.43
N GLU A 49 5.09 3.85 -7.43
CA GLU A 49 6.44 3.63 -6.90
C GLU A 49 6.54 2.25 -6.23
N LEU A 50 5.53 1.91 -5.43
CA LEU A 50 5.39 0.57 -4.85
C LEU A 50 5.32 -0.50 -5.96
N LYS A 51 4.50 -0.28 -7.00
CA LYS A 51 4.34 -1.22 -8.12
C LYS A 51 5.64 -1.42 -8.90
N ASP A 52 6.36 -0.35 -9.22
CA ASP A 52 7.67 -0.42 -9.87
C ASP A 52 8.67 -1.20 -8.99
N HIS A 53 8.73 -0.91 -7.70
CA HIS A 53 9.55 -1.66 -6.76
C HIS A 53 9.20 -3.15 -6.74
N CYS A 54 7.93 -3.53 -6.58
CA CYS A 54 7.53 -4.93 -6.56
C CYS A 54 7.85 -5.64 -7.88
N ASN A 55 7.69 -4.97 -9.02
CA ASN A 55 8.05 -5.55 -10.32
C ASN A 55 9.57 -5.79 -10.47
N ARG A 56 10.40 -4.97 -9.85
CA ARG A 56 11.88 -5.10 -9.91
C ARG A 56 12.41 -6.12 -8.92
N PHE A 57 11.96 -6.07 -7.67
CA PHE A 57 12.55 -6.83 -6.55
C PHE A 57 11.71 -8.03 -6.11
N HIS A 58 10.45 -8.09 -6.50
CA HIS A 58 9.51 -9.15 -6.13
C HIS A 58 8.82 -9.77 -7.37
N LYS A 59 9.52 -9.75 -8.51
CA LYS A 59 9.02 -10.24 -9.80
C LYS A 59 8.41 -11.65 -9.73
N PRO A 60 8.96 -12.64 -8.99
CA PRO A 60 8.33 -13.95 -8.89
C PRO A 60 6.95 -13.89 -8.21
N ALA A 61 6.84 -13.16 -7.09
CA ALA A 61 5.56 -13.00 -6.40
C ALA A 61 4.54 -12.20 -7.24
N MET A 62 5.01 -11.23 -8.03
CA MET A 62 4.17 -10.41 -8.89
C MET A 62 3.59 -11.15 -10.11
N GLN A 63 4.27 -12.19 -10.61
CA GLN A 63 3.82 -12.94 -11.80
C GLN A 63 2.52 -13.72 -11.57
N ASP A 64 2.33 -14.26 -10.36
CA ASP A 64 1.15 -15.07 -10.01
C ASP A 64 -0.07 -14.22 -9.64
N MET A 65 0.10 -12.90 -9.53
CA MET A 65 -0.96 -12.00 -9.08
C MET A 65 -1.65 -11.26 -10.23
N ARG A 66 -2.89 -10.85 -9.97
CA ARG A 66 -3.66 -10.02 -10.91
C ARG A 66 -2.97 -8.66 -11.15
N PRO A 67 -3.07 -8.09 -12.36
CA PRO A 67 -2.37 -6.84 -12.72
C PRO A 67 -2.82 -5.61 -11.91
N ASP A 68 -4.03 -5.67 -11.35
CA ASP A 68 -4.66 -4.65 -10.52
C ASP A 68 -4.51 -4.91 -9.01
N VAL A 69 -3.72 -5.91 -8.60
CA VAL A 69 -3.47 -6.24 -7.18
C VAL A 69 -2.91 -5.04 -6.42
N LEU A 70 -2.02 -4.26 -7.05
CA LEU A 70 -1.47 -2.98 -6.54
C LEU A 70 -2.17 -1.76 -7.17
N SER A 71 -3.51 -1.78 -7.27
CA SER A 71 -4.31 -0.60 -7.61
C SER A 71 -4.43 0.37 -6.42
N GLU A 72 -4.84 1.62 -6.67
CA GLU A 72 -5.02 2.60 -5.58
C GLU A 72 -6.04 2.14 -4.53
N GLY A 73 -7.14 1.52 -4.97
CA GLY A 73 -8.16 1.00 -4.08
C GLY A 73 -7.66 -0.16 -3.21
N ASN A 74 -6.77 -1.01 -3.72
CA ASN A 74 -6.17 -2.10 -2.95
C ASN A 74 -5.02 -1.61 -2.06
N ALA A 75 -4.30 -0.58 -2.48
CA ALA A 75 -3.22 0.01 -1.70
C ALA A 75 -3.70 0.57 -0.34
N TYR A 76 -5.01 0.80 -0.17
CA TYR A 76 -5.62 1.02 1.14
C TYR A 76 -5.23 -0.04 2.18
N TYR A 77 -5.19 -1.32 1.81
CA TYR A 77 -4.84 -2.42 2.71
C TYR A 77 -3.34 -2.44 3.08
N LEU A 78 -2.53 -1.66 2.36
CA LEU A 78 -1.10 -1.47 2.58
C LEU A 78 -0.78 -0.09 3.17
N ALA A 79 -1.79 0.75 3.40
CA ALA A 79 -1.59 2.11 3.85
C ALA A 79 -1.04 2.15 5.29
N VAL A 80 -0.03 2.98 5.51
CA VAL A 80 0.52 3.25 6.86
C VAL A 80 -0.54 3.95 7.72
N HIS A 81 -1.37 4.78 7.09
CA HIS A 81 -2.46 5.52 7.74
C HIS A 81 -3.82 5.26 7.04
N PRO A 82 -4.47 4.10 7.25
CA PRO A 82 -5.69 3.73 6.53
C PRO A 82 -6.84 4.73 6.71
N ALA A 83 -7.00 5.31 7.90
CA ALA A 83 -8.02 6.32 8.17
C ALA A 83 -7.84 7.58 7.30
N CYS A 84 -6.59 7.99 7.06
CA CYS A 84 -6.26 9.10 6.18
C CYS A 84 -6.49 8.72 4.71
N TYR A 85 -6.02 7.53 4.32
CA TYR A 85 -6.15 7.02 2.96
C TYR A 85 -7.62 6.94 2.50
N ARG A 86 -8.51 6.49 3.38
CA ARG A 86 -9.96 6.34 3.11
C ARG A 86 -10.68 7.67 2.85
N LYS A 87 -10.15 8.80 3.33
CA LYS A 87 -10.74 10.13 3.09
C LYS A 87 -10.58 10.58 1.64
N VAL A 88 -9.59 10.04 0.92
CA VAL A 88 -9.25 10.47 -0.45
C VAL A 88 -9.45 9.35 -1.46
N ILE A 89 -9.22 8.10 -1.06
CA ILE A 89 -9.33 6.93 -1.92
C ILE A 89 -10.42 6.01 -1.40
N ARG A 90 -11.32 5.61 -2.31
CA ARG A 90 -12.32 4.58 -2.03
C ARG A 90 -11.65 3.21 -2.07
N PRO A 91 -11.65 2.45 -0.96
CA PRO A 91 -11.07 1.11 -0.95
C PRO A 91 -11.83 0.18 -1.89
N THR A 92 -11.10 -0.72 -2.57
CA THR A 92 -11.72 -1.83 -3.29
C THR A 92 -12.44 -2.73 -2.30
N ALA A 93 -13.59 -3.29 -2.68
CA ALA A 93 -14.31 -4.23 -1.83
C ALA A 93 -13.40 -5.37 -1.36
N PHE A 94 -13.46 -5.70 -0.06
CA PHE A 94 -12.58 -6.69 0.57
C PHE A 94 -12.69 -8.09 -0.04
N TYR A 95 -13.86 -8.43 -0.56
CA TYR A 95 -14.13 -9.71 -1.23
C TYR A 95 -13.78 -9.71 -2.72
N SER A 96 -13.31 -8.59 -3.29
CA SER A 96 -12.88 -8.56 -4.69
C SER A 96 -11.70 -9.53 -4.90
N PRO A 97 -11.59 -10.14 -6.09
CA PRO A 97 -10.49 -11.07 -6.38
C PRO A 97 -9.11 -10.48 -6.09
N SER A 98 -8.89 -9.23 -6.49
CA SER A 98 -7.61 -8.54 -6.34
C SER A 98 -7.28 -8.21 -4.88
N ALA A 99 -8.28 -7.84 -4.05
CA ALA A 99 -8.06 -7.68 -2.61
C ALA A 99 -7.79 -9.02 -1.91
N ARG A 100 -8.43 -10.11 -2.36
CA ARG A 100 -8.16 -11.47 -1.85
C ARG A 100 -6.76 -11.93 -2.20
N ASP A 101 -6.28 -11.69 -3.41
CA ASP A 101 -4.92 -12.07 -3.82
C ASP A 101 -3.87 -11.25 -3.07
N LEU A 102 -4.11 -9.96 -2.84
CA LEU A 102 -3.26 -9.14 -1.98
C LEU A 102 -3.22 -9.70 -0.55
N LYS A 103 -4.38 -10.07 0.02
CA LYS A 103 -4.45 -10.69 1.36
C LYS A 103 -3.65 -12.00 1.41
N LYS A 104 -3.77 -12.85 0.39
CA LYS A 104 -2.99 -14.11 0.31
C LYS A 104 -1.50 -13.82 0.28
N ALA A 105 -1.06 -12.83 -0.50
CA ALA A 105 0.35 -12.41 -0.55
C ALA A 105 0.85 -11.97 0.84
N MET A 106 0.08 -11.14 1.55
CA MET A 106 0.40 -10.72 2.92
C MET A 106 0.42 -11.88 3.92
N GLN A 107 -0.46 -12.88 3.76
CA GLN A 107 -0.48 -14.06 4.63
C GLN A 107 0.72 -14.99 4.35
N ALA A 108 1.05 -15.23 3.09
CA ALA A 108 2.23 -16.00 2.70
C ALA A 108 3.52 -15.33 3.21
N TRP A 109 3.55 -13.99 3.19
CA TRP A 109 4.60 -13.16 3.77
C TRP A 109 4.75 -13.36 5.28
N LEU A 110 3.65 -13.26 6.05
CA LEU A 110 3.65 -13.50 7.49
C LEU A 110 4.06 -14.94 7.87
N LYS A 111 3.80 -15.91 7.00
CA LYS A 111 4.20 -17.30 7.24
C LYS A 111 5.70 -17.47 7.05
N LYS A 112 6.23 -17.03 5.90
CA LYS A 112 7.68 -17.10 5.61
C LYS A 112 8.51 -16.37 6.66
N SER A 113 8.06 -15.21 7.14
CA SER A 113 8.80 -14.45 8.16
C SER A 113 8.95 -15.18 9.48
N LYS A 114 7.95 -15.98 9.86
CA LYS A 114 7.98 -16.81 11.08
C LYS A 114 8.89 -18.02 10.90
N ASP A 115 8.94 -18.59 9.70
CA ASP A 115 9.82 -19.72 9.38
C ASP A 115 11.30 -19.30 9.35
N THR A 116 11.63 -18.11 8.83
CA THR A 116 13.02 -17.60 8.80
C THR A 116 13.58 -17.26 10.19
N TYR A 117 12.72 -16.91 11.15
CA TYR A 117 13.11 -16.61 12.54
C TYR A 117 13.04 -17.83 13.48
N ARG A 118 12.58 -18.98 12.99
CA ARG A 118 12.57 -20.24 13.73
C ARG A 118 13.79 -21.05 13.29
N THR A 119 14.96 -20.76 13.87
CA THR A 119 16.11 -21.67 13.77
C THR A 119 15.76 -23.01 14.42
N PRO A 120 16.30 -24.14 13.93
CA PRO A 120 16.05 -25.47 14.47
C PRO A 120 16.51 -25.52 15.93
N GLU A 121 15.60 -25.88 16.84
CA GLU A 121 15.97 -26.31 18.19
C GLU A 121 16.81 -27.60 18.05
N GLU A 122 17.95 -27.62 18.73
CA GLU A 122 18.95 -28.71 18.79
C GLU A 122 18.35 -30.06 19.23
#